data_AF-N9TWE7-F1
#
_entry.id   AF-N9TWE7-F1
#
_cell.length_a   1.000
_cell.length_b   1.000
_cell.length_c   1.000
_cell.angle_alpha   90.00
_cell.angle_beta   90.00
_cell.angle_gamma   90.00
#
_symmetry.space_group_name_H-M   'P 1'
#
loop_
_entity.id
_entity.type
_entity.pdbx_description
1 polymer ?
#
loop_
_entity_poly.entity_id
_entity_poly.type
_entity_poly.pdbx_seq_one_letter_code
_entity_poly.pdbx_strand_id
1 'polypeptide(L)'
;MSAGRVLAGYLLLGGLLAGQGATLWWRHQRPAPEPPHRLIMVELAALGWMPYQAEPLLGGSYARWIFRHPGCAHPLSVLPIEADREAMGLALGQAGDWQGVRFAGQQREGLPLVTYRLRQGWRGWWGLPREPLYRISLAPGCLALLKDGTPPAGH
;
A
#
# COMPACT_ATOMS: atom_id res chain seq x y z
N MET A 1 21.79 -30.84 41.77
CA MET A 1 21.72 -29.78 40.74
C MET A 1 22.22 -28.49 41.35
N SER A 2 23.26 -27.86 40.77
CA SER A 2 23.92 -26.68 41.37
C SER A 2 23.03 -25.44 41.29
N ALA A 3 22.90 -24.71 42.40
CA ALA A 3 22.11 -23.49 42.55
C ALA A 3 22.43 -22.41 41.48
N GLY A 4 23.66 -22.40 40.96
CA GLY A 4 24.07 -21.50 39.87
C GLY A 4 23.37 -21.75 38.54
N ARG A 5 22.97 -23.00 38.23
CA ARG A 5 22.22 -23.30 37.00
C ARG A 5 20.77 -22.83 37.07
N VAL A 6 20.19 -22.85 38.27
CA VAL A 6 18.82 -22.38 38.51
C VAL A 6 18.75 -20.85 38.40
N LEU A 7 19.72 -20.15 39.00
CA LEU A 7 19.81 -18.68 38.91
C LEU A 7 20.03 -18.19 37.48
N ALA A 8 20.91 -18.85 36.71
CA ALA A 8 21.13 -18.55 35.30
C ALA A 8 19.86 -18.78 34.45
N GLY A 9 19.09 -19.83 34.77
CA GLY A 9 17.79 -20.08 34.14
C GLY A 9 16.78 -18.97 34.40
N TYR A 10 16.68 -18.48 35.64
CA TYR A 10 15.78 -17.37 35.98
C TYR A 10 16.20 -16.04 35.34
N LEU A 11 17.50 -15.76 35.23
CA LEU A 11 18.01 -14.56 34.55
C LEU A 11 17.72 -14.59 33.05
N LEU A 12 17.88 -15.75 32.39
CA LEU A 12 17.50 -15.93 30.99
C LEU A 12 15.99 -15.75 30.78
N LEU A 13 15.17 -16.32 31.67
CA LEU A 13 13.72 -16.16 31.62
C LEU A 13 13.30 -14.70 31.83
N GLY A 14 13.93 -14.01 32.79
CA GLY A 14 13.71 -12.59 33.06
C GLY A 14 14.08 -11.71 31.86
N GLY A 15 15.22 -12.00 31.21
CA GLY A 15 15.62 -11.31 29.97
C GLY A 15 14.64 -11.53 28.82
N LEU A 16 14.17 -12.77 28.63
CA LEU A 16 13.16 -13.11 27.61
C LEU A 16 11.82 -12.41 27.86
N LEU A 17 11.36 -12.38 29.11
CA LEU A 17 10.10 -11.72 29.47
C LEU A 17 10.20 -10.20 29.32
N ALA A 18 11.32 -9.60 29.77
CA ALA A 18 11.57 -8.16 29.59
C ALA A 18 11.66 -7.78 28.11
N GLY A 19 12.33 -8.59 27.28
CA GLY A 19 12.39 -8.38 25.84
C GLY A 19 11.03 -8.46 25.14
N GLN A 20 10.17 -9.40 25.55
CA GLN A 20 8.80 -9.52 25.03
C GLN A 20 7.92 -8.34 25.47
N GLY A 21 8.02 -7.93 26.73
CA GLY A 21 7.32 -6.75 27.25
C GLY A 21 7.71 -5.47 26.50
N ALA A 22 9.03 -5.26 26.30
CA ALA A 22 9.55 -4.11 25.58
C ALA A 22 9.09 -4.07 24.11
N THR A 23 9.05 -5.21 23.43
CA THR A 23 8.61 -5.29 22.03
C THR A 23 7.10 -5.08 21.86
N LEU A 24 6.27 -5.57 22.78
CA LEU A 24 4.83 -5.32 22.79
C LEU A 24 4.52 -3.85 23.11
N TRP A 25 5.16 -3.29 24.14
CA TRP A 25 5.04 -1.88 24.50
C TRP A 25 5.46 -0.97 23.33
N TRP A 26 6.59 -1.28 22.70
CA TRP A 26 7.09 -0.57 21.52
C TRP A 26 6.11 -0.62 20.35
N ARG A 27 5.47 -1.77 20.09
CA ARG A 27 4.44 -1.89 19.05
C ARG A 27 3.18 -1.09 19.41
N HIS A 28 2.81 -1.06 20.69
CA HIS A 28 1.59 -0.39 21.13
C HIS A 28 1.70 1.14 21.10
N GLN A 29 2.91 1.69 21.22
CA GLN A 29 3.16 3.12 21.09
C GLN A 29 3.08 3.64 19.65
N ARG A 30 2.99 2.76 18.64
CA ARG A 30 2.96 3.22 17.25
C ARG A 30 1.59 3.78 16.88
N PRO A 31 1.54 4.95 16.23
CA PRO A 31 0.29 5.47 15.72
C PRO A 31 -0.35 4.47 14.76
N ALA A 32 -1.68 4.51 14.70
CA ALA A 32 -2.43 3.70 13.75
C ALA A 32 -1.86 3.94 12.33
N PRO A 33 -1.68 2.87 11.54
CA PRO A 33 -1.14 3.00 10.20
C PRO A 33 -2.00 3.96 9.38
N GLU A 34 -1.36 4.85 8.62
CA GLU A 34 -2.07 5.78 7.75
C GLU A 34 -2.97 5.01 6.76
N PRO A 35 -4.18 5.53 6.51
CA PRO A 35 -5.09 4.87 5.60
C PRO A 35 -4.55 4.94 4.17
N PRO A 36 -4.68 3.88 3.37
CA PRO A 36 -3.99 3.75 2.08
C PRO A 36 -4.38 4.84 1.08
N HIS A 37 -5.62 5.33 1.12
CA HIS A 37 -6.07 6.41 0.24
C HIS A 37 -5.28 7.71 0.45
N ARG A 38 -4.83 8.01 1.67
CA ARG A 38 -4.02 9.22 1.95
C ARG A 38 -2.66 9.15 1.29
N LEU A 39 -1.99 8.00 1.38
CA LEU A 39 -0.68 7.78 0.75
C LEU A 39 -0.76 7.95 -0.76
N ILE A 40 -1.84 7.44 -1.36
CA ILE A 40 -2.13 7.58 -2.78
C ILE A 40 -2.38 9.04 -3.17
N MET A 41 -3.17 9.78 -2.37
CA MET A 41 -3.42 11.20 -2.61
C MET A 41 -2.14 12.02 -2.61
N VAL A 42 -1.23 11.77 -1.66
CA VAL A 42 0.06 12.46 -1.60
C VAL A 42 0.92 12.14 -2.81
N GLU A 43 1.01 10.86 -3.21
CA GLU A 43 1.78 10.46 -4.39
C GLU A 43 1.22 11.10 -5.67
N LEU A 44 -0.09 11.03 -5.88
CA LEU A 44 -0.74 11.55 -7.08
C LEU A 44 -0.73 13.08 -7.13
N ALA A 45 -0.91 13.76 -6.00
CA ALA A 45 -0.79 15.21 -5.93
C ALA A 45 0.63 15.69 -6.31
N ALA A 46 1.68 14.97 -5.91
CA ALA A 46 3.05 15.27 -6.31
C ALA A 46 3.29 15.11 -7.83
N LEU A 47 2.43 14.35 -8.51
CA LEU A 47 2.41 14.17 -9.96
C LEU A 47 1.41 15.11 -10.66
N GLY A 48 0.82 16.09 -9.96
CA GLY A 48 -0.14 17.05 -10.52
C GLY A 48 -1.56 16.53 -10.67
N TRP A 49 -1.87 15.33 -10.17
CA TRP A 49 -3.22 14.77 -10.19
C TRP A 49 -4.04 15.27 -9.00
N MET A 50 -5.23 15.78 -9.29
CA MET A 50 -6.13 16.39 -8.32
C MET A 50 -7.31 15.45 -8.04
N PRO A 51 -7.65 15.18 -6.77
CA PRO A 51 -8.80 14.36 -6.44
C PRO A 51 -10.08 15.06 -6.91
N TYR A 52 -10.95 14.31 -7.58
CA TYR A 52 -12.23 14.80 -8.12
C TYR A 52 -13.42 14.16 -7.42
N GLN A 53 -13.42 12.82 -7.30
CA GLN A 53 -14.57 12.07 -6.77
C GLN A 53 -14.13 10.76 -6.13
N ALA A 54 -14.93 10.25 -5.20
CA ALA A 54 -14.84 8.88 -4.70
C ALA A 54 -16.18 8.18 -4.92
N GLU A 55 -16.14 6.98 -5.48
CA GLU A 55 -17.34 6.17 -5.75
C GLU A 55 -17.26 4.85 -4.96
N PRO A 56 -18.32 4.50 -4.22
CA PRO A 56 -18.35 3.25 -3.49
C PRO A 56 -18.47 2.08 -4.47
N LEU A 57 -17.65 1.05 -4.25
CA LEU A 57 -17.68 -0.23 -4.95
C LEU A 57 -18.03 -1.35 -3.97
N LEU A 58 -18.65 -2.43 -4.48
CA LEU A 58 -19.00 -3.63 -3.70
C LEU A 58 -19.76 -3.30 -2.41
N GLY A 59 -20.85 -2.54 -2.54
CA GLY A 59 -21.69 -2.15 -1.39
C GLY A 59 -21.02 -1.20 -0.40
N GLY A 60 -19.93 -0.52 -0.79
CA GLY A 60 -19.21 0.44 0.07
C GLY A 60 -17.96 -0.14 0.75
N SER A 61 -17.65 -1.42 0.52
CA SER A 61 -16.44 -2.06 1.06
C SER A 61 -15.15 -1.48 0.46
N TYR A 62 -15.25 -0.93 -0.75
CA TYR A 62 -14.15 -0.32 -1.48
C TYR A 62 -14.59 1.04 -2.02
N ALA A 63 -13.62 1.91 -2.29
CA ALA A 63 -13.85 3.18 -2.96
C ALA A 63 -12.92 3.31 -4.17
N ARG A 64 -13.52 3.54 -5.35
CA ARG A 64 -12.80 4.02 -6.53
C ARG A 64 -12.61 5.52 -6.41
N TRP A 65 -11.37 5.96 -6.40
CA TRP A 65 -11.01 7.37 -6.39
C TRP A 65 -10.71 7.84 -7.81
N ILE A 66 -11.32 8.95 -8.19
CA ILE A 66 -11.21 9.55 -9.51
C ILE A 66 -10.36 10.82 -9.37
N PHE A 67 -9.35 10.93 -10.20
CA PHE A 67 -8.42 12.06 -10.25
C PHE A 67 -8.44 12.72 -11.63
N ARG A 68 -8.14 14.02 -11.68
CA ARG A 68 -7.99 14.80 -12.93
C ARG A 68 -6.61 15.42 -13.01
N HIS A 69 -6.12 15.62 -14.22
CA HIS A 69 -4.86 16.30 -14.48
C HIS A 69 -5.07 17.35 -15.58
N PRO A 70 -4.54 18.57 -15.47
CA PRO A 70 -4.75 19.63 -16.46
C PRO A 70 -4.22 19.25 -17.86
N GLY A 71 -3.19 18.41 -17.91
CA GLY A 71 -2.63 17.85 -19.15
C GLY A 71 -3.32 16.58 -19.67
N CYS A 72 -4.45 16.14 -19.09
CA CYS A 72 -5.18 14.95 -19.55
C CYS A 72 -6.69 15.22 -19.60
N ALA A 73 -7.30 14.95 -20.76
CA ALA A 73 -8.76 15.08 -20.91
C ALA A 73 -9.54 13.98 -20.17
N HIS A 74 -8.90 12.83 -19.89
CA HIS A 74 -9.53 11.67 -19.28
C HIS A 74 -9.18 11.56 -17.79
N PRO A 75 -10.13 11.11 -16.95
CA PRO A 75 -9.86 10.91 -15.53
C PRO A 75 -8.96 9.69 -15.29
N LEU A 76 -8.14 9.76 -14.24
CA LEU A 76 -7.44 8.62 -13.67
C LEU A 76 -8.33 7.97 -12.62
N SER A 77 -8.67 6.69 -12.80
CA SER A 77 -9.39 5.90 -11.81
C SER A 77 -8.40 5.08 -10.98
N VAL A 78 -8.50 5.17 -9.65
CA VAL A 78 -7.60 4.52 -8.70
C VAL A 78 -8.39 3.72 -7.68
N LEU A 79 -7.94 2.50 -7.42
CA LEU A 79 -8.45 1.65 -6.34
C LEU A 79 -7.31 1.34 -5.37
N PRO A 80 -7.35 1.86 -4.14
CA PRO A 80 -6.44 1.45 -3.08
C PRO A 80 -6.56 -0.04 -2.81
N ILE A 81 -5.42 -0.71 -2.64
CA ILE A 81 -5.40 -2.14 -2.32
C ILE A 81 -4.82 -2.33 -0.93
N GLU A 82 -5.60 -2.99 -0.09
CA GLU A 82 -5.15 -3.46 1.20
C GLU A 82 -4.81 -4.95 1.10
N ALA A 83 -3.73 -5.36 1.78
CA ALA A 83 -3.23 -6.75 1.68
C ALA A 83 -4.23 -7.79 2.19
N ASP A 84 -5.13 -7.38 3.08
CA ASP A 84 -6.14 -8.17 3.77
C ASP A 84 -7.53 -8.05 3.14
N ARG A 85 -7.72 -7.09 2.22
CA ARG A 85 -9.00 -6.84 1.53
C ARG A 85 -8.75 -6.77 0.03
N GLU A 86 -8.51 -7.93 -0.56
CA GLU A 86 -8.27 -8.02 -1.99
C GLU A 86 -9.60 -8.07 -2.75
N ALA A 87 -9.89 -7.05 -3.56
CA ALA A 87 -10.93 -7.11 -4.59
C ALA A 87 -10.31 -7.55 -5.91
N MET A 88 -10.07 -8.85 -6.04
CA MET A 88 -9.63 -9.45 -7.31
C MET A 88 -10.72 -9.27 -8.37
N GLY A 89 -10.36 -8.76 -9.55
CA GLY A 89 -11.25 -8.78 -10.73
C GLY A 89 -12.11 -7.54 -10.98
N LEU A 90 -12.03 -6.47 -10.17
CA LEU A 90 -12.73 -5.22 -10.51
C LEU A 90 -12.06 -4.52 -11.70
N ALA A 91 -12.81 -4.30 -12.79
CA ALA A 91 -12.39 -3.41 -13.85
C ALA A 91 -12.62 -1.96 -13.40
N LEU A 92 -11.58 -1.12 -13.46
CA LEU A 92 -11.63 0.24 -12.92
C LEU A 92 -11.98 1.32 -13.94
N GLY A 93 -11.71 1.06 -15.22
CA GLY A 93 -11.97 1.99 -16.32
C GLY A 93 -12.77 1.35 -17.44
N GLN A 94 -12.86 2.08 -18.55
CA GLN A 94 -13.63 1.69 -19.72
C GLN A 94 -12.84 0.74 -20.63
N ALA A 95 -13.53 0.14 -21.60
CA ALA A 95 -12.87 -0.64 -22.65
C ALA A 95 -11.89 0.27 -23.42
N GLY A 96 -10.63 -0.15 -23.51
CA GLY A 96 -9.55 0.63 -24.16
C GLY A 96 -8.71 1.48 -23.19
N ASP A 97 -9.12 1.62 -21.93
CA ASP A 97 -8.24 2.20 -20.90
C ASP A 97 -7.14 1.20 -20.53
N TRP A 98 -5.92 1.71 -20.39
CA TRP A 98 -4.85 0.92 -19.80
C TRP A 98 -5.16 0.66 -18.33
N GLN A 99 -4.91 -0.57 -17.87
CA GLN A 99 -5.04 -0.96 -16.47
C GLN A 99 -3.70 -1.47 -15.97
N GLY A 100 -3.32 -1.05 -14.77
CA GLY A 100 -2.10 -1.53 -14.16
C GLY A 100 -2.08 -1.40 -12.65
N VAL A 101 -1.00 -1.88 -12.05
CA VAL A 101 -0.76 -1.81 -10.61
C VAL A 101 0.39 -0.86 -10.36
N ARG A 102 0.26 0.00 -9.34
CA ARG A 102 1.36 0.81 -8.83
C ARG A 102 1.69 0.39 -7.40
N PHE A 103 2.98 0.20 -7.17
CA PHE A 103 3.54 -0.14 -5.86
C PHE A 103 4.78 0.72 -5.63
N ALA A 104 4.77 1.49 -4.54
CA ALA A 104 5.90 2.33 -4.13
C ALA A 104 6.39 3.27 -5.26
N GLY A 105 5.47 3.90 -5.98
CA GLY A 105 5.80 4.82 -7.07
C GLY A 105 6.15 4.14 -8.40
N GLN A 106 6.21 2.82 -8.48
CA GLN A 106 6.58 2.09 -9.70
C GLN A 106 5.40 1.33 -10.29
N GLN A 107 5.32 1.29 -11.62
CA GLN A 107 4.37 0.41 -12.32
C GLN A 107 4.80 -1.06 -12.19
N ARG A 108 3.81 -1.94 -12.03
CA ARG A 108 3.96 -3.38 -11.93
C ARG A 108 2.93 -4.05 -12.83
N GLU A 109 3.36 -5.07 -13.57
CA GLU A 109 2.49 -5.86 -14.46
C GLU A 109 1.47 -6.71 -13.68
N GLY A 110 1.81 -7.09 -12.44
CA GLY A 110 0.95 -7.87 -11.56
C GLY A 110 0.96 -7.35 -10.13
N LEU A 111 0.04 -7.87 -9.31
CA LEU A 111 -0.08 -7.53 -7.89
C LEU A 111 1.06 -8.18 -7.09
N PRO A 112 2.02 -7.41 -6.54
CA PRO A 112 3.16 -7.98 -5.82
C PRO A 112 2.80 -8.25 -4.35
N LEU A 113 1.73 -9.00 -4.07
CA LEU A 113 1.15 -9.11 -2.72
C LEU A 113 2.10 -9.68 -1.68
N VAL A 114 2.86 -10.72 -2.04
CA VAL A 114 3.83 -11.33 -1.13
C VAL A 114 4.92 -10.33 -0.78
N THR A 115 5.51 -9.70 -1.79
CA THR A 115 6.53 -8.67 -1.63
C THR A 115 6.00 -7.49 -0.83
N TYR A 116 4.77 -7.05 -1.10
CA TYR A 116 4.09 -6.00 -0.36
C TYR A 116 3.94 -6.37 1.11
N ARG A 117 3.35 -7.54 1.44
CA ARG A 117 3.15 -8.00 2.82
C ARG A 117 4.46 -8.08 3.59
N LEU A 118 5.51 -8.66 3.00
CA LEU A 118 6.83 -8.75 3.62
C LEU A 118 7.43 -7.37 3.87
N ARG A 119 7.37 -6.47 2.87
CA ARG A 119 7.92 -5.12 2.99
C ARG A 119 7.16 -4.27 4.00
N GLN A 120 5.83 -4.35 4.04
CA GLN A 120 5.02 -3.68 5.06
C GLN A 120 5.24 -4.27 6.45
N GLY A 121 5.45 -5.59 6.57
CA GLY A 121 5.82 -6.23 7.82
C GLY A 121 7.15 -5.69 8.36
N TRP A 122 8.17 -5.64 7.50
CA TRP A 122 9.48 -5.06 7.83
C TRP A 122 9.38 -3.57 8.18
N ARG A 123 8.73 -2.76 7.35
CA ARG A 123 8.51 -1.32 7.62
C ARG A 123 7.74 -1.11 8.92
N GLY A 124 6.74 -1.95 9.16
CA GLY A 124 5.96 -2.01 10.39
C GLY A 124 6.74 -2.54 11.60
N TRP A 125 7.93 -3.13 11.45
CA TRP A 125 8.87 -3.40 12.53
C TRP A 125 9.77 -2.20 12.83
N TRP A 126 10.08 -1.38 11.83
CA TRP A 126 10.91 -0.17 11.98
C TRP A 126 10.14 1.13 12.21
N GLY A 127 8.80 1.09 12.16
CA GLY A 127 7.97 2.28 12.37
C GLY A 127 7.97 3.21 11.17
N LEU A 128 8.32 2.68 9.99
CA LEU A 128 8.31 3.42 8.74
C LEU A 128 6.88 3.52 8.19
N PRO A 129 6.54 4.62 7.47
CA PRO A 129 5.22 4.78 6.87
C PRO A 129 4.96 3.67 5.86
N ARG A 130 3.70 3.29 5.64
CA ARG A 130 3.37 2.27 4.65
C ARG A 130 3.64 2.79 3.24
N GLU A 131 4.07 1.91 2.35
CA GLU A 131 4.11 2.23 0.91
C GLU A 131 2.72 2.07 0.27
N PRO A 132 2.33 2.96 -0.66
CA PRO A 132 1.06 2.83 -1.36
C PRO A 132 1.09 1.65 -2.34
N LEU A 133 0.01 0.87 -2.34
CA LEU A 133 -0.29 -0.16 -3.32
C LEU A 133 -1.71 0.09 -3.85
N TYR A 134 -1.85 0.24 -5.15
CA TYR A 134 -3.12 0.57 -5.77
C TYR A 134 -3.19 0.12 -7.23
N ARG A 135 -4.39 -0.18 -7.68
CA ARG A 135 -4.69 -0.38 -9.10
C ARG A 135 -5.11 0.94 -9.71
N ILE A 136 -4.76 1.11 -10.98
CA ILE A 136 -5.10 2.29 -11.74
C ILE A 136 -5.69 1.90 -13.09
N SER A 137 -6.52 2.79 -13.59
CA SER A 137 -6.98 2.77 -14.97
C SER A 137 -6.91 4.18 -15.54
N LEU A 138 -6.30 4.30 -16.72
CA LEU A 138 -6.04 5.57 -17.36
C LEU A 138 -6.03 5.41 -18.89
N ALA A 139 -6.47 6.44 -19.60
CA ALA A 139 -6.35 6.51 -21.05
C ALA A 139 -4.88 6.37 -21.49
N PRO A 140 -4.56 5.54 -22.50
CA PRO A 140 -3.18 5.29 -22.93
C PRO A 140 -2.37 6.56 -23.23
N GLY A 141 -3.01 7.57 -23.84
CA GLY A 141 -2.39 8.85 -24.17
C GLY A 141 -1.95 9.70 -22.96
N CYS A 142 -2.41 9.36 -21.76
CA CYS A 142 -2.04 10.07 -20.52
C CYS A 142 -1.05 9.29 -19.65
N LEU A 143 -0.60 8.10 -20.08
CA LEU A 143 0.29 7.27 -19.27
C LEU A 143 1.58 8.00 -18.90
N ALA A 144 2.18 8.76 -19.81
CA ALA A 144 3.42 9.51 -19.57
C ALA A 144 3.33 10.52 -18.39
N LEU A 145 2.13 10.90 -17.97
CA LEU A 145 1.90 11.76 -16.80
C LEU A 145 2.04 11.00 -15.46
N LEU A 146 2.06 9.67 -15.53
CA LEU A 146 2.58 8.84 -14.47
C LEU A 146 4.08 8.72 -14.71
N LYS A 147 4.91 9.04 -13.71
CA LYS A 147 6.38 9.16 -13.81
C LYS A 147 7.12 8.03 -14.57
N ASP A 148 6.54 6.83 -14.63
CA ASP A 148 7.09 5.65 -15.32
C ASP A 148 6.12 5.04 -16.35
N GLY A 149 5.20 5.86 -16.89
CA GLY A 149 4.08 5.39 -17.69
C GLY A 149 4.45 4.97 -19.10
N THR A 150 4.96 3.74 -19.19
CA THR A 150 5.12 3.03 -20.46
C THR A 150 4.12 1.88 -20.44
N PRO A 151 3.16 1.79 -21.37
CA PRO A 151 2.34 0.59 -21.48
C PRO A 151 3.27 -0.61 -21.75
N PRO A 152 3.07 -1.77 -21.09
CA PRO A 152 3.83 -2.97 -21.43
C PRO A 152 3.60 -3.30 -22.90
N ALA A 153 4.65 -3.75 -23.59
CA ALA A 153 4.58 -4.06 -25.01
C ALA A 153 3.55 -5.19 -25.24
N GLY A 154 2.41 -4.85 -25.85
CA GLY A 154 1.38 -5.85 -26.21
C GLY A 154 -0.07 -5.51 -25.88
N HIS A 155 -0.43 -4.24 -25.66
CA HIS A 155 -1.82 -3.78 -25.61
C HIS A 155 -2.15 -2.88 -26.79
#